data_AF-A0A521XWT1-F1
#
_entry.id   AF-A0A521XWT1-F1
#
_cell.length_a   1.000
_cell.length_b   1.000
_cell.length_c   1.000
_cell.angle_alpha   90.00
_cell.angle_beta   90.00
_cell.angle_gamma   90.00
#
_symmetry.space_group_name_H-M   'P 1'
#
loop_
_entity.id
_entity.type
_entity.pdbx_description
1 polymer ?
#
loop_
_entity_poly.entity_id
_entity_poly.type
_entity_poly.pdbx_seq_one_letter_code
_entity_poly.pdbx_strand_id
1 'polypeptide(L)'
;STAAELLAAGQPGIGYLLKDRVADVGDFLQAVRHVAAGDTVLDPEVVAQLLTRRRRDDRVAALTPREQEVLALMAEGRSNNAIADAMGVGEGAVEKHVTGILAKLGIEPAQSDHRRVLAVLAYLRG
;
A
#
# COMPACT_ATOMS: atom_id res chain seq x y z
N SER A 1 -28.76 14.75 13.48
CA SER A 1 -28.31 15.98 12.82
C SER A 1 -26.93 16.31 13.38
N THR A 2 -25.78 16.19 12.70
CA THR A 2 -25.49 15.85 11.31
C THR A 2 -23.99 15.51 11.24
N ALA A 3 -23.63 14.26 10.90
CA ALA A 3 -22.25 13.89 10.54
C ALA A 3 -21.83 14.46 9.17
N ALA A 4 -22.76 15.10 8.45
CA ALA A 4 -22.52 15.73 7.15
C ALA A 4 -21.95 17.16 7.21
N GLU A 5 -21.84 17.80 8.40
CA GLU A 5 -21.26 19.15 8.49
C GLU A 5 -19.73 19.15 8.53
N LEU A 6 -19.08 18.03 8.83
CA LEU A 6 -17.62 17.97 8.84
C LEU A 6 -16.99 17.81 7.44
N LEU A 7 -17.79 17.48 6.42
CA LEU A 7 -17.33 17.31 5.03
C LEU A 7 -17.30 18.63 4.25
N ALA A 8 -17.80 19.72 4.81
CA ALA A 8 -17.82 21.04 4.15
C ALA A 8 -16.52 21.85 4.32
N ALA A 9 -15.57 21.40 5.16
CA ALA A 9 -14.25 22.03 5.26
C ALA A 9 -13.30 21.39 4.24
N GLY A 10 -13.24 21.99 3.05
CA GLY A 10 -12.40 21.54 1.94
C GLY A 10 -10.95 21.26 2.36
N GLN A 11 -10.53 20.00 2.23
CA GLN A 11 -9.12 19.63 2.30
C GLN A 11 -8.50 19.66 0.89
N PRO A 12 -7.44 20.46 0.65
CA PRO A 12 -6.82 20.64 -0.66
C PRO A 12 -6.09 19.40 -1.22
N GLY A 13 -6.10 18.27 -0.50
CA GLY A 13 -5.45 17.01 -0.92
C GLY A 13 -6.24 16.20 -1.97
N ILE A 14 -7.53 16.46 -2.13
CA ILE A 14 -8.38 15.71 -3.08
C ILE A 14 -8.04 16.09 -4.53
N GLY A 15 -7.66 17.36 -4.77
CA GLY A 15 -7.28 17.84 -6.09
C GLY A 15 -5.99 17.24 -6.63
N TYR A 16 -5.04 16.89 -5.76
CA TYR A 16 -3.74 16.33 -6.17
C TYR A 16 -3.84 14.84 -6.51
N LEU A 17 -4.67 14.08 -5.78
CA LEU A 17 -4.99 12.67 -6.11
C LEU A 17 -5.90 12.53 -7.33
N LEU A 18 -6.75 13.52 -7.63
CA LEU A 18 -7.57 13.48 -8.84
C LEU A 18 -6.73 13.69 -10.10
N LYS A 19 -5.68 14.53 -10.03
CA LYS A 19 -4.85 14.88 -11.19
C LYS A 19 -4.04 13.69 -11.71
N ASP A 20 -3.55 12.81 -10.83
CA ASP A 20 -2.87 11.57 -11.22
C ASP A 20 -3.83 10.48 -11.70
N ARG A 21 -5.11 10.52 -11.28
CA ARG A 21 -6.14 9.54 -11.68
C ARG A 21 -6.76 9.81 -13.03
N VAL A 22 -6.65 11.01 -13.60
CA VAL A 22 -7.21 11.34 -14.93
C VAL A 22 -6.61 10.43 -16.02
N ALA A 23 -5.41 9.89 -15.82
CA ALA A 23 -4.79 8.93 -16.74
C ALA A 23 -5.42 7.52 -16.72
N ASP A 24 -6.18 7.17 -15.68
CA ASP A 24 -6.71 5.81 -15.42
C ASP A 24 -8.27 5.75 -15.56
N VAL A 25 -8.93 6.90 -15.78
CA VAL A 25 -10.40 6.98 -15.92
C VAL A 25 -10.89 6.32 -17.22
N GLY A 26 -10.07 6.30 -18.27
CA GLY A 26 -10.40 5.67 -19.55
C GLY A 26 -10.68 4.17 -19.41
N ASP A 27 -9.79 3.49 -18.68
CA ASP A 27 -9.88 2.05 -18.39
C ASP A 27 -10.96 1.76 -17.33
N PHE A 28 -11.10 2.66 -16.35
CA PHE A 28 -12.11 2.60 -15.29
C PHE A 28 -13.55 2.59 -15.84
N LEU A 29 -13.86 3.48 -16.78
CA LEU A 29 -15.20 3.53 -17.39
C LEU A 29 -15.47 2.31 -18.29
N GLN A 30 -14.45 1.69 -18.87
CA GLN A 30 -14.61 0.48 -19.68
C GLN A 30 -14.90 -0.75 -18.80
N ALA A 31 -14.22 -0.88 -17.66
CA ALA A 31 -14.47 -1.93 -16.68
C ALA A 31 -15.88 -1.82 -16.06
N VAL A 32 -16.33 -0.61 -15.71
CA VAL A 32 -17.68 -0.37 -15.17
C VAL A 32 -18.78 -0.66 -16.19
N ARG A 33 -18.55 -0.40 -17.48
CA ARG A 33 -19.54 -0.69 -18.55
C ARG A 33 -19.76 -2.19 -18.78
N HIS A 34 -18.77 -3.05 -18.54
CA HIS A 34 -18.97 -4.51 -18.62
C HIS A 34 -19.80 -5.08 -17.45
N VAL A 35 -19.87 -4.37 -16.31
CA VAL A 35 -20.68 -4.79 -15.14
C VAL A 35 -22.18 -4.51 -15.34
N ALA A 36 -22.54 -3.65 -16.30
CA ALA A 36 -23.95 -3.34 -16.65
C ALA A 36 -24.70 -4.51 -17.33
N ALA A 37 -24.06 -5.68 -17.51
CA ALA A 37 -24.67 -6.89 -18.01
C ALA A 37 -25.46 -7.71 -16.97
N GLY A 38 -25.50 -7.27 -15.69
CA GLY A 38 -26.66 -7.59 -14.84
C GLY A 38 -26.46 -8.05 -13.40
N ASP A 39 -25.47 -7.60 -12.60
CA ASP A 39 -25.61 -7.70 -11.12
C ASP A 39 -24.71 -6.73 -10.33
N THR A 40 -25.28 -6.19 -9.25
CA THR A 40 -24.71 -5.35 -8.16
C THR A 40 -24.27 -3.92 -8.51
N VAL A 41 -25.04 -2.92 -8.04
CA VAL A 41 -24.62 -1.52 -7.96
C VAL A 41 -23.61 -1.39 -6.81
N LEU A 42 -22.32 -1.39 -7.13
CA LEU A 42 -21.27 -1.11 -6.15
C LEU A 42 -21.10 0.40 -5.99
N ASP A 43 -21.19 0.86 -4.75
CA ASP A 43 -20.96 2.25 -4.38
C ASP A 43 -19.54 2.70 -4.83
N PRO A 44 -19.39 3.89 -5.45
CA PRO A 44 -18.10 4.39 -5.91
C PRO A 44 -17.00 4.41 -4.83
N GLU A 45 -17.36 4.62 -3.57
CA GLU A 45 -16.44 4.60 -2.44
C GLU A 45 -16.01 3.17 -2.11
N VAL A 46 -16.91 2.19 -2.19
CA VAL A 46 -16.59 0.77 -2.04
C VAL A 46 -15.63 0.34 -3.15
N VAL A 47 -15.87 0.76 -4.40
CA VAL A 47 -14.95 0.49 -5.52
C VAL A 47 -13.59 1.13 -5.26
N ALA A 48 -13.53 2.38 -4.80
CA ALA A 48 -12.28 3.04 -4.48
C ALA A 48 -11.48 2.33 -3.37
N GLN A 49 -12.17 1.80 -2.34
CA GLN A 49 -11.54 1.00 -1.29
C GLN A 49 -11.03 -0.34 -1.82
N LEU A 50 -11.81 -1.04 -2.65
CA LEU A 50 -11.40 -2.30 -3.28
C LEU A 50 -10.16 -2.12 -4.17
N LEU A 51 -10.13 -1.06 -4.98
CA LEU A 51 -8.97 -0.72 -5.82
C LEU A 51 -7.74 -0.35 -4.97
N THR A 52 -7.94 0.35 -3.85
CA THR A 52 -6.85 0.69 -2.92
C THR A 52 -6.27 -0.54 -2.25
N ARG A 53 -7.09 -1.50 -1.82
CA ARG A 53 -6.64 -2.79 -1.27
C ARG A 53 -5.87 -3.59 -2.32
N ARG A 54 -6.45 -3.78 -3.51
CA ARG A 54 -5.81 -4.49 -4.62
C ARG A 54 -4.42 -3.94 -4.96
N ARG A 55 -4.28 -2.61 -5.06
CA ARG A 55 -2.97 -1.97 -5.35
C ARG A 55 -1.94 -2.19 -4.23
N ARG A 56 -2.37 -2.37 -2.97
CA ARG A 56 -1.47 -2.71 -1.86
C ARG A 56 -1.04 -4.17 -1.94
N ASP A 57 -1.99 -5.08 -2.17
CA ASP A 57 -1.73 -6.50 -2.32
C ASP A 57 -0.77 -6.75 -3.49
N ASP A 58 -0.97 -6.05 -4.61
CA ASP A 58 -0.08 -6.10 -5.78
C ASP A 58 1.35 -5.63 -5.46
N ARG A 59 1.52 -4.64 -4.56
CA ARG A 59 2.85 -4.16 -4.15
C ARG A 59 3.56 -5.12 -3.21
N VAL A 60 2.82 -5.76 -2.30
CA VAL A 60 3.36 -6.81 -1.43
C VAL A 60 3.69 -8.05 -2.27
N ALA A 61 2.85 -8.40 -3.24
CA ALA A 61 3.10 -9.49 -4.19
C ALA A 61 4.29 -9.22 -5.13
N ALA A 62 4.62 -7.95 -5.40
CA ALA A 62 5.80 -7.57 -6.19
C ALA A 62 7.14 -7.72 -5.43
N LEU A 63 7.11 -8.02 -4.13
CA LEU A 63 8.31 -8.34 -3.36
C LEU A 63 8.86 -9.71 -3.78
N THR A 64 10.18 -9.80 -3.88
CA THR A 64 10.88 -11.08 -4.10
C THR A 64 10.68 -12.00 -2.89
N PRO A 65 10.86 -13.33 -3.03
CA PRO A 65 10.73 -14.26 -1.91
C PRO A 65 11.60 -13.88 -0.70
N ARG A 66 12.83 -13.40 -0.93
CA ARG A 66 13.73 -12.94 0.14
C ARG A 66 13.25 -11.66 0.82
N GLU A 67 12.68 -10.73 0.06
CA GLU A 67 12.10 -9.51 0.64
C GLU A 67 10.83 -9.82 1.44
N GLN A 68 10.00 -10.77 1.00
CA GLN A 68 8.84 -11.22 1.75
C GLN A 68 9.25 -11.87 3.08
N GLU A 69 10.28 -12.74 3.06
CA GLU A 69 10.86 -13.36 4.25
C GLU A 69 11.38 -12.32 5.25
N VAL A 70 12.15 -11.34 4.76
CA VAL A 70 12.62 -10.21 5.60
C VAL A 70 11.44 -9.45 6.19
N LEU A 71 10.44 -9.07 5.38
CA LEU A 71 9.27 -8.30 5.83
C LEU A 71 8.45 -9.04 6.89
N ALA A 72 8.28 -10.36 6.75
CA ALA A 72 7.62 -11.21 7.74
C ALA A 72 8.37 -11.19 9.07
N LEU A 73 9.69 -11.38 9.06
CA LEU A 73 10.50 -11.30 10.28
C LEU A 73 10.52 -9.89 10.88
N MET A 74 10.42 -8.83 10.07
CA MET A 74 10.22 -7.47 10.60
C MET A 74 8.88 -7.35 11.33
N ALA A 75 7.82 -7.97 10.80
CA ALA A 75 6.48 -7.95 11.40
C ALA A 75 6.41 -8.73 12.72
N GLU A 76 7.28 -9.72 12.91
CA GLU A 76 7.53 -10.36 14.21
C GLU A 76 8.33 -9.48 15.19
N GLY A 77 8.77 -8.29 14.77
CA GLY A 77 9.54 -7.36 15.61
C GLY A 77 11.04 -7.69 15.71
N ARG A 78 11.58 -8.53 14.82
CA ARG A 78 13.01 -8.87 14.83
C ARG A 78 13.89 -7.68 14.45
N SER A 79 15.11 -7.61 15.01
CA SER A 79 16.16 -6.68 14.59
C SER A 79 16.87 -7.16 13.32
N ASN A 80 17.68 -6.31 12.66
CA ASN A 80 18.42 -6.73 11.47
C ASN A 80 19.40 -7.87 11.75
N ASN A 81 20.08 -7.85 12.90
CA ASN A 81 20.94 -8.95 13.33
C ASN A 81 20.19 -10.26 13.51
N ALA A 82 19.04 -10.25 14.19
CA ALA A 82 18.25 -11.46 14.36
C ALA A 82 17.69 -12.00 13.02
N ILE A 83 17.37 -11.11 12.07
CA ILE A 83 16.96 -11.49 10.72
C ILE A 83 18.12 -12.10 9.94
N ALA A 84 19.30 -11.48 10.03
CA ALA A 84 20.52 -11.94 9.39
C ALA A 84 20.88 -13.36 9.86
N ASP A 85 20.84 -13.59 11.18
CA ASP A 85 21.06 -14.90 11.79
C ASP A 85 20.02 -15.93 11.31
N ALA A 86 18.73 -15.56 11.30
CA ALA A 86 17.65 -16.45 10.86
C ALA A 86 17.76 -16.86 9.38
N MET A 87 18.26 -15.96 8.53
CA MET A 87 18.38 -16.18 7.09
C MET A 87 19.76 -16.70 6.66
N GLY A 88 20.75 -16.76 7.56
CA GLY A 88 22.13 -17.16 7.25
C GLY A 88 22.85 -16.17 6.33
N VAL A 89 22.57 -14.86 6.46
CA VAL A 89 23.15 -13.78 5.65
C VAL A 89 23.81 -12.72 6.55
N GLY A 90 24.52 -11.75 5.96
CA GLY A 90 25.07 -10.62 6.73
C GLY A 90 24.04 -9.50 6.98
N GLU A 91 24.22 -8.72 8.04
CA GLU A 91 23.33 -7.59 8.39
C GLU A 91 23.16 -6.60 7.22
N GLY A 92 24.25 -6.26 6.52
CA GLY A 92 24.19 -5.39 5.34
C GLY A 92 23.38 -5.95 4.17
N ALA A 93 23.19 -7.28 4.09
CA ALA A 93 22.28 -7.88 3.11
C ALA A 93 20.82 -7.65 3.51
N VAL A 94 20.51 -7.75 4.80
CA VAL A 94 19.18 -7.42 5.35
C VAL A 94 18.86 -5.95 5.09
N GLU A 95 19.79 -5.03 5.34
CA GLU A 95 19.60 -3.60 5.06
C GLU A 95 19.29 -3.32 3.58
N LYS A 96 19.96 -4.03 2.66
CA LYS A 96 19.67 -3.94 1.22
C LYS A 96 18.26 -4.43 0.91
N HIS A 97 17.84 -5.55 1.49
CA HIS A 97 16.46 -6.03 1.34
C HIS A 97 15.45 -5.05 1.91
N VAL A 98 15.68 -4.49 3.10
CA VAL A 98 14.82 -3.46 3.70
C VAL A 98 14.71 -2.24 2.78
N THR A 99 15.83 -1.76 2.23
CA THR A 99 15.83 -0.64 1.29
C THR A 99 15.00 -0.95 0.04
N GLY A 100 15.15 -2.16 -0.52
CA GLY A 100 14.36 -2.64 -1.65
C GLY A 100 12.86 -2.73 -1.35
N ILE A 101 12.50 -3.25 -0.18
CA ILE A 101 11.11 -3.31 0.31
C ILE A 101 10.51 -1.91 0.39
N LEU A 102 11.19 -0.96 1.04
CA LEU A 102 10.69 0.41 1.20
C LEU A 102 10.44 1.08 -0.15
N ALA A 103 11.36 0.89 -1.11
CA ALA A 103 11.21 1.40 -2.47
C ALA A 103 10.00 0.77 -3.19
N LYS A 104 9.84 -0.56 -3.13
CA LYS A 104 8.73 -1.29 -3.79
C LYS A 104 7.37 -0.98 -3.17
N LEU A 105 7.33 -0.74 -1.85
CA LEU A 105 6.13 -0.30 -1.16
C LEU A 105 5.83 1.20 -1.37
N GLY A 106 6.73 1.96 -2.00
CA GLY A 106 6.58 3.41 -2.22
C GLY A 106 6.67 4.22 -0.93
N ILE A 107 7.44 3.75 0.06
CA ILE A 107 7.62 4.41 1.35
C ILE A 107 8.79 5.37 1.24
N GLU A 108 8.48 6.64 1.02
CA GLU A 108 9.46 7.71 0.95
C GLU A 108 10.12 8.02 2.31
N PRO A 109 11.31 8.64 2.32
CA PRO A 109 11.88 9.22 3.53
C PRO A 109 10.95 10.27 4.14
N ALA A 110 10.64 10.12 5.43
CA ALA A 110 9.84 11.07 6.20
C ALA A 110 10.59 11.42 7.50
N GLN A 111 10.46 12.67 7.95
CA GLN A 111 11.14 13.15 9.17
C GLN A 111 10.45 12.68 10.46
N SER A 112 9.13 12.44 10.42
CA SER A 112 8.32 12.10 11.59
C SER A 112 8.01 10.61 11.74
N ASP A 113 8.19 9.83 10.67
CA ASP A 113 7.65 8.47 10.61
C ASP A 113 8.76 7.42 10.48
N HIS A 114 8.63 6.35 11.27
CA HIS A 114 9.51 5.20 11.16
C HIS A 114 9.12 4.34 9.95
N ARG A 115 9.87 4.47 8.84
CA ARG A 115 9.62 3.76 7.58
C ARG A 115 9.48 2.23 7.74
N ARG A 116 10.23 1.62 8.66
CA ARG A 116 10.13 0.19 8.97
C ARG A 116 8.74 -0.16 9.54
N VAL A 117 8.24 0.66 10.47
CA VAL A 117 6.91 0.46 11.05
C VAL A 117 5.83 0.65 9.98
N LEU A 118 5.98 1.66 9.11
CA LEU A 118 5.09 1.83 7.96
C LEU A 118 5.06 0.61 7.04
N ALA A 119 6.22 -0.01 6.77
CA ALA A 119 6.30 -1.24 5.98
C ALA A 119 5.58 -2.42 6.66
N VAL A 120 5.76 -2.60 7.97
CA VAL A 120 5.06 -3.64 8.74
C VAL A 120 3.55 -3.39 8.75
N LEU A 121 3.12 -2.14 8.93
CA LEU A 121 1.69 -1.79 8.88
C LEU A 121 1.10 -2.00 7.48
N ALA A 122 1.88 -1.77 6.42
CA ALA A 122 1.45 -2.09 5.06
C ALA A 122 1.30 -3.60 4.86
N TYR A 123 2.22 -4.41 5.42
CA TYR A 123 2.16 -5.87 5.37
C TYR A 123 0.97 -6.46 6.14
N LEU A 124 0.69 -5.99 7.35
CA LEU A 124 -0.38 -6.53 8.21
C LEU A 124 -1.80 -6.09 7.81
N ARG A 125 -1.93 -5.11 6.91
CA ARG A 125 -3.21 -4.56 6.45
C ARG A 125 -3.60 -5.00 5.05
N GLY A 126 -2.72 -5.73 4.35
CA GLY A 126 -3.06 -6.52 3.17
C GLY A 126 -3.53 -7.89 3.62
#